data_AF-A0A7Y4WC45-F1
#
_entry.id   AF-A0A7Y4WC45-F1
#
_cell.length_a   1.000
_cell.length_b   1.000
_cell.length_c   1.000
_cell.angle_alpha   90.00
_cell.angle_beta   90.00
_cell.angle_gamma   90.00
#
_symmetry.space_group_name_H-M   'P 1'
#
loop_
_entity.id
_entity.type
_entity.pdbx_description
1 polymer ?
#
loop_
_entity_poly.entity_id
_entity_poly.type
_entity_poly.pdbx_seq_one_letter_code
_entity_poly.pdbx_strand_id
1 'polypeptide(L)'
;MMGRMTLVVGIVGLFLSGCAFDLAHVTYTTTTFQATQNSARRIVLSDDVRLTDTPCYSRTLRKTTRWDQVGTISEGDVLRSKDQVLTLECSNIHEAYLVMSGKKLIGFFLPFEKGFVPHSPPIELPVKQ
;
A
#
# COMPACT_ATOMS: atom_id res chain seq x y z
N MET A 1 -36.06 41.68 16.27
CA MET A 1 -35.78 40.56 15.32
C MET A 1 -34.31 40.49 14.88
N MET A 2 -33.44 41.47 15.20
CA MET A 2 -32.04 41.52 14.76
C MET A 2 -31.06 40.61 15.54
N GLY A 3 -31.24 40.42 16.85
CA GLY A 3 -30.27 39.71 17.70
C GLY A 3 -30.25 38.17 17.58
N ARG A 4 -31.34 37.55 17.10
CA ARG A 4 -31.38 36.10 16.84
C ARG A 4 -30.63 35.72 15.55
N MET A 5 -30.53 36.65 14.60
CA MET A 5 -29.87 36.42 13.32
C MET A 5 -28.34 36.47 13.44
N THR A 6 -27.81 37.31 14.33
CA THR A 6 -26.36 37.42 14.59
C THR A 6 -25.80 36.19 15.32
N LEU A 7 -26.58 35.58 16.23
CA LEU A 7 -26.17 34.38 16.96
C LEU A 7 -26.03 33.16 16.02
N VAL A 8 -26.93 33.03 15.03
CA VAL A 8 -26.94 31.93 14.07
C VAL A 8 -25.72 31.99 13.13
N VAL A 9 -25.32 33.20 12.70
CA VAL A 9 -24.12 33.39 11.86
C VAL A 9 -22.84 33.05 12.63
N GLY A 10 -22.75 33.41 13.91
CA GLY A 10 -21.62 33.06 14.77
C GLY A 10 -21.44 31.55 14.96
N ILE A 11 -22.55 30.81 15.12
CA ILE A 11 -22.52 29.36 15.33
C ILE A 11 -22.14 28.61 14.04
N VAL A 12 -22.64 29.03 12.87
CA VAL A 12 -22.29 28.41 11.58
C VAL A 12 -20.80 28.58 11.24
N GLY A 13 -20.19 29.72 11.61
CA GLY A 13 -18.76 29.96 11.41
C GLY A 13 -17.86 29.00 12.22
N LEU A 14 -18.30 28.57 13.40
CA LEU A 14 -17.57 27.63 14.26
C LEU A 14 -17.60 26.18 13.75
N PHE A 15 -18.57 25.80 12.92
CA PHE A 15 -18.66 24.45 12.35
C PHE A 15 -17.84 24.25 11.06
N LEU A 16 -17.30 25.32 10.47
CA LEU A 16 -16.56 25.28 9.21
C LEU A 16 -15.03 25.21 9.38
N SER A 17 -14.51 25.24 10.61
CA SER A 17 -13.06 25.20 10.89
C SER A 17 -12.48 23.79 11.09
N GLY A 18 -13.25 22.74 10.77
CA GLY A 18 -12.74 21.36 10.80
C GLY A 18 -11.82 21.08 9.62
N CYS A 19 -10.53 21.44 9.71
CA CYS A 19 -9.52 20.91 8.81
C CYS A 19 -9.33 19.41 9.12
N ALA A 20 -9.60 18.53 8.16
CA ALA A 20 -9.15 17.15 8.24
C ALA A 20 -7.61 17.15 8.20
N PHE A 21 -6.96 16.79 9.31
CA PHE A 21 -5.51 16.77 9.40
C PHE A 21 -4.97 15.48 8.74
N ASP A 22 -4.20 15.63 7.66
CA ASP A 22 -3.38 14.55 7.11
C ASP A 22 -2.05 14.49 7.88
N LEU A 23 -1.94 13.52 8.80
CA LEU A 23 -0.79 13.40 9.71
C LEU A 23 0.29 12.45 9.20
N ALA A 24 -0.06 11.50 8.35
CA ALA A 24 0.86 10.52 7.79
C ALA A 24 0.45 10.13 6.37
N HIS A 25 1.40 10.16 5.44
CA HIS A 25 1.15 9.84 4.03
C HIS A 25 2.19 8.86 3.51
N VAL A 26 1.78 8.02 2.56
CA VAL A 26 2.70 7.14 1.84
C VAL A 26 3.45 7.98 0.80
N THR A 27 4.77 8.01 0.88
CA THR A 27 5.62 8.57 -0.18
C THR A 27 5.93 7.50 -1.22
N TYR A 28 5.72 7.80 -2.49
CA TYR A 28 6.01 6.90 -3.60
C TYR A 28 6.65 7.65 -4.78
N THR A 29 7.37 6.91 -5.61
CA THR A 29 7.90 7.42 -6.89
C THR A 29 7.07 6.84 -8.03
N THR A 30 6.62 7.69 -8.95
CA THR A 30 5.89 7.23 -10.15
C THR A 30 6.76 6.27 -10.96
N THR A 31 6.16 5.16 -11.40
CA THR A 31 6.83 4.11 -12.17
C THR A 31 5.96 3.62 -13.32
N THR A 32 6.60 3.03 -14.33
CA THR A 32 5.91 2.47 -15.50
C THR A 32 5.65 0.99 -15.28
N PHE A 33 4.38 0.63 -15.15
CA PHE A 33 3.95 -0.76 -15.00
C PHE A 33 3.79 -1.44 -16.36
N GLN A 34 4.47 -2.58 -16.53
CA GLN A 34 4.32 -3.45 -17.68
C GLN A 34 3.56 -4.71 -17.26
N ALA A 35 2.31 -4.84 -17.73
CA ALA A 35 1.50 -6.01 -17.43
C ALA A 35 2.09 -7.25 -18.10
N THR A 36 2.17 -8.37 -17.37
CA THR A 36 2.56 -9.66 -17.94
C THR A 36 1.31 -10.50 -18.16
N GLN A 37 0.96 -10.72 -19.43
CA GLN A 37 -0.09 -11.66 -19.80
C GLN A 37 0.54 -13.07 -19.83
N ASN A 38 0.07 -13.98 -18.98
CA ASN A 38 0.57 -15.36 -18.84
C ASN A 38 1.92 -15.55 -18.12
N SER A 39 2.21 -14.78 -17.06
CA SER A 39 3.31 -15.19 -16.18
C SER A 39 2.94 -16.49 -15.47
N ALA A 40 3.75 -17.53 -15.68
CA ALA A 40 3.66 -18.78 -14.91
C ALA A 40 4.25 -18.64 -13.49
N ARG A 41 4.85 -17.48 -13.17
CA ARG A 41 5.51 -17.28 -11.88
C ARG A 41 4.48 -17.07 -10.78
N ARG A 42 4.43 -18.06 -9.90
CA ARG A 42 3.70 -18.05 -8.64
C ARG A 42 4.67 -18.35 -7.51
N ILE A 43 4.46 -17.72 -6.37
CA ILE A 43 5.11 -18.12 -5.11
C ILE A 43 4.06 -18.43 -4.06
N VAL A 44 4.41 -19.28 -3.11
CA VAL A 44 3.61 -19.54 -1.91
C VAL A 44 4.47 -19.30 -0.68
N LEU A 45 3.99 -18.48 0.26
CA LEU A 45 4.73 -18.26 1.51
C LEU A 45 4.68 -19.51 2.38
N SER A 46 5.83 -19.99 2.87
CA SER A 46 5.88 -21.13 3.79
C SER A 46 5.59 -20.73 5.23
N ASP A 47 5.91 -19.49 5.60
CA ASP A 47 5.79 -18.96 6.96
C ASP A 47 5.18 -17.56 6.96
N ASP A 48 4.68 -17.14 8.12
CA ASP A 48 4.17 -15.78 8.31
C ASP A 48 5.36 -14.80 8.31
N VAL A 49 5.23 -13.71 7.54
CA VAL A 49 6.26 -12.65 7.47
C VAL A 49 5.66 -11.35 8.01
N ARG A 50 6.20 -10.87 9.12
CA ARG A 50 5.82 -9.56 9.68
C ARG A 50 6.66 -8.46 9.04
N LEU A 51 5.99 -7.57 8.32
CA LEU A 51 6.53 -6.35 7.75
C LEU A 51 6.43 -5.25 8.81
N THR A 52 7.56 -4.91 9.43
CA THR A 52 7.65 -3.88 10.47
C THR A 52 8.08 -2.53 9.94
N ASP A 53 8.83 -2.51 8.82
CA ASP A 53 9.39 -1.30 8.21
C ASP A 53 8.54 -0.81 7.03
N THR A 54 7.22 -0.95 7.17
CA THR A 54 6.23 -0.40 6.23
C THR A 54 5.80 0.99 6.68
N PRO A 55 5.42 1.89 5.74
CA PRO A 55 4.91 3.20 6.11
C PRO A 55 3.72 3.08 7.07
N CYS A 56 3.79 3.82 8.17
CA CYS A 56 2.72 4.10 9.14
C CYS A 56 2.17 2.91 9.95
N TYR A 57 2.13 1.69 9.42
CA TYR A 57 1.57 0.54 10.13
C TYR A 57 2.16 -0.79 9.65
N SER A 58 2.37 -1.73 10.58
CA SER A 58 2.92 -3.07 10.30
C SER A 58 1.91 -4.05 9.69
N ARG A 59 2.34 -4.90 8.76
CA ARG A 59 1.47 -5.92 8.14
C ARG A 59 2.06 -7.31 8.28
N THR A 60 1.21 -8.33 8.28
CA THR A 60 1.66 -9.73 8.21
C THR A 60 1.26 -10.30 6.87
N LEU A 61 2.23 -10.79 6.11
CA LEU A 61 1.98 -11.66 4.97
C LEU A 61 1.79 -13.08 5.51
N ARG A 62 0.62 -13.66 5.32
CA ARG A 62 0.28 -14.95 5.92
C ARG A 62 0.94 -16.11 5.18
N LYS A 63 1.37 -17.14 5.90
CA LYS A 63 1.75 -18.43 5.32
C LYS A 63 0.64 -18.99 4.44
N THR A 64 1.02 -19.85 3.50
CA THR A 64 0.14 -20.50 2.51
C THR A 64 -0.58 -19.55 1.54
N THR A 65 -0.36 -18.23 1.62
CA THR A 65 -0.86 -17.27 0.63
C THR A 65 -0.10 -17.41 -0.69
N ARG A 66 -0.85 -17.42 -1.79
CA ARG A 66 -0.31 -17.49 -3.14
C ARG A 66 -0.18 -16.09 -3.72
N TRP A 67 0.95 -15.82 -4.34
CA TRP A 67 1.23 -14.55 -5.01
C TRP A 67 1.60 -14.83 -6.46
N ASP A 68 0.78 -14.31 -7.37
CA ASP A 68 0.93 -14.46 -8.81
C ASP A 68 1.61 -13.21 -9.38
N GLN A 69 2.58 -13.38 -10.26
CA GLN A 69 3.16 -12.25 -10.97
C GLN A 69 2.12 -11.66 -11.95
N VAL A 70 1.87 -10.37 -11.82
CA VAL A 70 0.93 -9.62 -12.66
C VAL A 70 1.63 -8.64 -13.61
N GLY A 71 2.91 -8.37 -13.37
CA GLY A 71 3.70 -7.49 -14.22
C GLY A 71 5.11 -7.25 -13.68
N THR A 72 5.73 -6.21 -14.22
CA THR A 72 7.05 -5.71 -13.82
C THR A 72 7.07 -4.19 -13.78
N ILE A 73 7.99 -3.66 -12.99
CA ILE A 73 8.45 -2.27 -12.99
C ILE A 73 9.98 -2.27 -13.07
N SER A 74 10.62 -1.10 -13.18
CA SER A 74 12.09 -0.99 -13.24
C SER A 74 12.80 -1.69 -12.08
N GLU A 75 12.19 -1.71 -10.90
CA GLU A 75 12.74 -2.22 -9.66
C GLU A 75 12.64 -3.75 -9.54
N GLY A 76 11.63 -4.37 -10.18
CA GLY A 76 11.44 -5.82 -10.10
C GLY A 76 10.06 -6.32 -10.52
N ASP A 77 9.79 -7.56 -10.13
CA ASP A 77 8.54 -8.26 -10.45
C ASP A 77 7.43 -7.82 -9.51
N VAL A 78 6.26 -7.51 -10.08
CA VAL A 78 5.07 -7.13 -9.32
C VAL A 78 4.17 -8.35 -9.13
N LEU A 79 3.94 -8.72 -7.87
CA LEU A 79 3.13 -9.88 -7.51
C LEU A 79 1.89 -9.48 -6.70
N ARG A 80 0.76 -10.09 -7.03
CA ARG A 80 -0.53 -9.88 -6.37
C ARG A 80 -1.06 -11.20 -5.83
N SER A 81 -1.68 -11.17 -4.64
CA SER A 81 -2.42 -12.30 -4.11
C SER A 81 -3.93 -12.13 -4.29
N LYS A 82 -4.64 -13.25 -4.50
CA LYS A 82 -6.09 -13.34 -4.32
C LYS A 82 -6.50 -13.84 -2.93
N ASP A 83 -5.56 -14.43 -2.20
CA ASP A 83 -5.77 -15.00 -0.86
C ASP A 83 -5.63 -13.94 0.25
N GLN A 84 -4.96 -12.83 -0.06
CA GLN A 84 -4.74 -11.71 0.85
C GLN A 84 -4.68 -10.39 0.07
N VAL A 85 -5.60 -9.47 0.37
CA VAL A 85 -5.44 -8.06 -0.02
C VAL A 85 -4.38 -7.45 0.89
N LEU A 86 -3.37 -6.82 0.29
CA LEU A 86 -2.34 -6.08 1.00
C LEU A 86 -2.61 -4.59 0.84
N THR A 87 -2.51 -3.87 1.95
CA THR A 87 -2.70 -2.42 2.02
C THR A 87 -1.56 -1.75 2.75
N LEU A 88 -1.17 -0.56 2.29
CA LEU A 88 -0.39 0.40 3.07
C LEU A 88 -1.36 1.42 3.65
N GLU A 89 -1.38 1.55 4.98
CA GLU A 89 -2.37 2.34 5.70
C GLU A 89 -1.70 3.42 6.52
N CYS A 90 -1.90 4.67 6.08
CA CYS A 90 -1.55 5.90 6.79
C CYS A 90 -2.85 6.69 7.03
N SER A 91 -2.87 8.01 6.82
CA SER A 91 -4.12 8.79 6.75
C SER A 91 -5.06 8.26 5.64
N ASN A 92 -4.49 7.65 4.60
CA ASN A 92 -5.19 7.00 3.49
C ASN A 92 -4.83 5.51 3.41
N ILE A 93 -5.71 4.73 2.77
CA ILE A 93 -5.54 3.30 2.52
C ILE A 93 -5.20 3.09 1.04
N HIS A 94 -4.05 2.49 0.77
CA HIS A 94 -3.61 2.16 -0.60
C HIS A 94 -3.56 0.65 -0.78
N GLU A 95 -4.24 0.09 -1.78
CA GLU A 95 -3.98 -1.30 -2.19
C GLU A 95 -2.53 -1.40 -2.69
N ALA A 96 -1.84 -2.47 -2.32
CA ALA A 96 -0.42 -2.63 -2.58
C ALA A 96 -0.10 -4.04 -3.06
N TYR A 97 0.76 -4.14 -4.06
CA TYR A 97 1.30 -5.41 -4.58
C TYR A 97 2.76 -5.54 -4.17
N LEU A 98 3.25 -6.77 -3.99
CA LEU A 98 4.67 -6.99 -3.67
C LEU A 98 5.52 -6.63 -4.88
N VAL A 99 6.66 -5.98 -4.64
CA VAL A 99 7.72 -5.83 -5.64
C VAL A 99 8.90 -6.67 -5.18
N MET A 100 9.28 -7.63 -6.01
CA MET A 100 10.35 -8.57 -5.71
C MET A 100 11.53 -8.46 -6.66
N SER A 101 12.73 -8.60 -6.09
CA SER A 101 13.95 -8.87 -6.84
C SER A 101 14.48 -10.24 -6.41
N GLY A 102 14.36 -11.23 -7.29
CA GLY A 102 14.61 -12.63 -6.95
C GLY A 102 13.65 -13.14 -5.87
N LYS A 103 14.17 -13.50 -4.69
CA LYS A 103 13.40 -13.96 -3.52
C LYS A 103 13.18 -12.88 -2.46
N LYS A 104 13.67 -11.66 -2.71
CA LYS A 104 13.58 -10.56 -1.76
C LYS A 104 12.41 -9.64 -2.08
N LEU A 105 11.62 -9.31 -1.06
CA LEU A 105 10.71 -8.18 -1.08
C LEU A 105 11.56 -6.90 -0.97
N ILE A 106 11.45 -6.04 -1.98
CA ILE A 106 12.18 -4.76 -2.04
C ILE A 106 11.26 -3.54 -1.93
N GLY A 107 9.94 -3.75 -1.97
CA GLY A 107 8.96 -2.67 -1.86
C GLY A 107 7.58 -3.08 -2.30
N PHE A 108 6.76 -2.07 -2.57
CA PHE A 108 5.36 -2.20 -2.92
C PHE A 108 5.01 -1.39 -4.16
N PHE A 109 4.17 -1.95 -5.01
CA PHE A 109 3.60 -1.24 -6.16
C PHE A 109 2.16 -0.85 -5.84
N LEU A 110 1.84 0.42 -6.05
CA LEU A 110 0.51 0.99 -5.84
C LEU A 110 -0.21 1.04 -7.19
N PRO A 111 -1.21 0.17 -7.45
CA PRO A 111 -1.75 -0.03 -8.78
C PRO A 111 -2.60 1.13 -9.28
N PHE A 112 -3.19 1.93 -8.38
CA PHE A 112 -3.99 3.10 -8.74
C PHE A 112 -3.09 4.30 -9.02
N GLU A 113 -2.14 4.57 -8.13
CA GLU A 113 -1.19 5.68 -8.18
C GLU A 113 -0.10 5.47 -9.22
N LYS A 114 0.11 4.23 -9.68
CA LYS A 114 1.26 3.81 -10.50
C LYS A 114 2.58 4.18 -9.82
N GLY A 115 2.64 3.95 -8.51
CA GLY A 115 3.75 4.33 -7.65
C GLY A 115 4.53 3.14 -7.12
N PHE A 116 5.82 3.33 -6.88
CA PHE A 116 6.69 2.42 -6.14
C PHE A 116 7.00 2.99 -4.76
N VAL A 117 6.82 2.17 -3.73
CA VAL A 117 7.19 2.46 -2.34
C VAL A 117 8.31 1.51 -1.93
N PRO A 118 9.53 1.98 -1.63
CA PRO A 118 10.61 1.10 -1.23
C PRO A 118 10.37 0.50 0.15
N HIS A 119 10.79 -0.75 0.34
CA HIS A 119 10.93 -1.37 1.65
C HIS A 119 12.42 -1.54 1.94
N SER A 120 12.94 -0.82 2.93
CA SER A 120 14.35 -0.83 3.30
C SER A 120 14.48 -1.15 4.79
N PRO A 121 15.17 -2.24 5.18
CA PRO A 121 15.95 -3.13 4.32
C PRO A 121 15.09 -4.11 3.49
N PRO A 122 15.59 -4.68 2.39
CA PRO A 122 14.92 -5.77 1.70
C PRO A 122 14.76 -7.01 2.60
N ILE A 123 13.62 -7.69 2.48
CA ILE A 123 13.32 -8.90 3.27
C ILE A 123 13.35 -10.13 2.37
N GLU A 124 14.13 -11.15 2.73
CA GLU A 124 14.06 -12.47 2.07
C GLU A 124 12.72 -13.14 2.43
N LEU A 125 11.89 -13.45 1.42
CA LEU A 125 10.62 -14.12 1.66
C LEU A 125 10.80 -15.64 1.70
N PRO A 126 10.18 -16.34 2.67
CA PRO A 126 10.24 -17.80 2.76
C PRO A 126 9.28 -18.39 1.72
N VAL A 127 9.76 -18.52 0.47
CA VAL A 127 8.94 -18.91 -0.68
C VAL A 127 9.12 -20.38 -1.07
N LYS A 128 8.00 -21.04 -1.38
CA LYS A 128 7.94 -22.31 -2.11
C LYS A 128 7.52 -22.02 -3.56
N GLN A 129 8.15 -22.71 -4.51
CA GLN A 129 7.83 -22.69 -5.94
C GLN A 129 6.86 -23.82 -6.28
#